data_AF-A0A7R9ZJK8-F1
#
_entry.id   AF-A0A7R9ZJK8-F1
#
_cell.length_a   1.000
_cell.length_b   1.000
_cell.length_c   1.000
_cell.angle_alpha   90.00
_cell.angle_beta   90.00
_cell.angle_gamma   90.00
#
_symmetry.space_group_name_H-M   'P 1'
#
loop_
_entity.id
_entity.type
_entity.pdbx_description
1 polymer ?
#
loop_
_entity_poly.entity_id
_entity_poly.type
_entity_poly.pdbx_seq_one_letter_code
_entity_poly.pdbx_strand_id
1 'polypeptide(L)'
;VHNAGLSLMSVSLAISAGSALWVYANRRTRIVRSAQPQFLYLLCFGSMLSASSIAFTSYDESYGWSEDKLSAACVAFPWLFTMGYIIIYASLYMKLLRIHCVLQFRKNRQGVPLRQIAWPFVILLLLAAAALTVWTVVDPFTWVRETVTEIPPRTC
;
A
#
# COMPACT_ATOMS: atom_id res chain seq x y z
N VAL A 1 0.02 22.82 4.82
CA VAL A 1 -0.44 21.51 4.25
C VAL A 1 0.19 20.28 4.93
N HIS A 2 1.42 20.36 5.47
CA HIS A 2 2.10 19.23 6.13
C HIS A 2 1.30 18.51 7.22
N ASN A 3 0.62 19.24 8.10
CA ASN A 3 -0.12 18.63 9.22
C ASN A 3 -1.37 17.84 8.78
N ALA A 4 -1.92 18.13 7.60
CA ALA A 4 -3.11 17.44 7.09
C ALA A 4 -2.79 16.02 6.60
N GLY A 5 -1.61 15.80 6.00
CA GLY A 5 -1.19 14.47 5.57
C GLY A 5 -0.97 13.52 6.76
N LEU A 6 -0.26 14.00 7.78
CA LEU A 6 0.03 13.23 8.98
C LEU A 6 -1.23 12.88 9.79
N SER A 7 -2.21 13.79 9.85
CA SER A 7 -3.49 13.50 10.52
C SER A 7 -4.28 12.40 9.79
N LEU A 8 -4.35 12.48 8.46
CA LEU A 8 -5.00 11.44 7.64
C LEU A 8 -4.29 10.09 7.76
N MET A 9 -2.95 10.07 7.80
CA MET A 9 -2.19 8.86 8.05
C MET A 9 -2.53 8.24 9.40
N SER A 10 -2.52 9.05 10.47
CA SER A 10 -2.83 8.59 11.83
C SER A 10 -4.23 7.97 11.91
N VAL A 11 -5.24 8.64 11.34
CA VAL A 11 -6.62 8.13 11.29
C VAL A 11 -6.70 6.83 10.48
N SER A 12 -6.06 6.76 9.32
CA SER A 12 -6.06 5.56 8.48
C SER A 12 -5.41 4.36 9.17
N LEU A 13 -4.28 4.57 9.84
CA LEU A 13 -3.59 3.54 10.60
C LEU A 13 -4.43 3.07 11.80
N ALA A 14 -5.03 4.00 12.54
CA ALA A 14 -5.88 3.68 13.68
C ALA A 14 -7.12 2.85 13.26
N ILE A 15 -7.78 3.23 12.17
CA ILE A 15 -8.93 2.50 11.64
C ILE A 15 -8.52 1.12 11.11
N SER A 16 -7.41 1.03 10.38
CA SER A 16 -6.92 -0.25 9.84
C SER A 16 -6.51 -1.22 10.96
N ALA A 17 -5.79 -0.73 11.97
CA ALA A 17 -5.39 -1.52 13.14
C ALA A 17 -6.60 -1.92 14.00
N GLY A 18 -7.54 -0.99 14.24
CA GLY A 18 -8.78 -1.27 14.95
C GLY A 18 -9.64 -2.32 14.23
N SER A 19 -9.71 -2.25 12.90
CA SER A 19 -10.40 -3.24 12.07
C SER A 19 -9.73 -4.61 12.16
N ALA A 20 -8.40 -4.67 12.09
CA ALA A 20 -7.66 -5.91 12.25
C ALA A 20 -7.86 -6.53 13.65
N LEU A 21 -7.83 -5.72 14.71
CA LEU A 21 -8.10 -6.14 16.08
C LEU A 21 -9.54 -6.67 16.23
N TRP A 22 -10.51 -5.98 15.64
CA TRP A 22 -11.91 -6.40 15.65
C TRP A 22 -12.12 -7.72 14.92
N VAL A 23 -11.45 -7.92 13.76
CA VAL A 23 -11.43 -9.20 13.02
C VAL A 23 -10.82 -10.30 13.88
N TYR A 24 -9.75 -10.01 14.62
CA TYR A 24 -9.11 -10.97 15.52
C TYR A 24 -10.03 -11.38 16.68
N ALA A 25 -10.65 -10.41 17.36
CA ALA A 25 -11.59 -10.66 18.45
C ALA A 25 -12.81 -11.46 17.97
N ASN A 26 -13.37 -11.12 16.81
CA ASN A 26 -14.59 -11.72 16.27
C ASN A 26 -14.34 -12.90 15.32
N ARG A 27 -13.11 -13.43 15.23
CA ARG A 27 -12.72 -14.49 14.29
C ARG A 27 -13.56 -15.77 14.37
N ARG A 28 -14.23 -16.01 15.49
CA ARG A 28 -15.09 -17.19 15.73
C ARG A 28 -16.54 -16.99 15.28
N THR A 29 -16.97 -15.76 15.05
CA THR A 29 -18.33 -15.46 14.59
C THR A 29 -18.55 -16.00 13.18
N ARG A 30 -19.78 -16.44 12.88
CA ARG A 30 -20.13 -17.01 11.56
C ARG A 30 -19.85 -16.02 10.42
N ILE A 31 -20.08 -14.74 10.65
CA ILE A 31 -19.89 -13.66 9.68
C ILE A 31 -18.40 -13.54 9.30
N VAL A 32 -17.51 -13.36 10.28
CA VAL A 32 -16.07 -13.19 10.02
C VAL A 32 -15.46 -14.47 9.45
N ARG A 33 -15.89 -15.64 9.94
CA ARG A 33 -15.42 -16.92 9.41
C ARG A 33 -15.81 -17.14 7.95
N SER A 34 -17.02 -16.73 7.56
CA SER A 34 -17.49 -16.78 6.17
C SER A 34 -16.70 -15.82 5.26
N ALA A 35 -16.35 -14.64 5.77
CA ALA A 35 -15.59 -13.63 5.05
C ALA A 35 -14.10 -13.97 4.83
N GLN A 36 -13.61 -15.06 5.44
CA GLN A 36 -12.25 -15.58 5.32
C GLN A 36 -11.19 -14.59 5.86
N PRO A 37 -10.85 -14.67 7.16
CA PRO A 37 -10.10 -13.61 7.85
C PRO A 37 -8.71 -13.34 7.26
N GLN A 38 -8.10 -14.31 6.58
CA GLN A 38 -6.80 -14.17 5.91
C GLN A 38 -6.79 -13.00 4.90
N PHE A 39 -7.84 -12.85 4.10
CA PHE A 39 -7.95 -11.77 3.11
C PHE A 39 -8.19 -10.40 3.77
N LEU A 40 -8.94 -10.37 4.88
CA LEU A 40 -9.14 -9.14 5.65
C LEU A 40 -7.83 -8.64 6.28
N TYR A 41 -7.00 -9.53 6.79
CA TYR A 41 -5.68 -9.15 7.29
C TYR A 41 -4.76 -8.63 6.20
N LEU A 42 -4.74 -9.27 5.01
CA LEU A 42 -3.98 -8.76 3.86
C LEU A 42 -4.46 -7.37 3.42
N LEU A 43 -5.77 -7.11 3.42
CA LEU A 43 -6.34 -5.79 3.12
C LEU A 43 -5.88 -4.74 4.13
N CYS A 44 -6.00 -5.03 5.44
CA CYS A 44 -5.56 -4.10 6.48
C CYS A 44 -4.05 -3.86 6.44
N PHE A 45 -3.27 -4.90 6.14
CA PHE A 45 -1.82 -4.77 6.02
C PHE A 45 -1.43 -3.90 4.82
N GLY A 46 -2.04 -4.15 3.66
CA GLY A 46 -1.81 -3.32 2.47
C GLY A 46 -2.23 -1.86 2.67
N SER A 47 -3.35 -1.60 3.36
CA SER A 47 -3.80 -0.24 3.67
C SER A 47 -2.89 0.48 4.65
N MET A 48 -2.33 -0.24 5.64
CA MET A 48 -1.32 0.32 6.55
C MET A 48 -0.04 0.69 5.80
N LEU A 49 0.45 -0.19 4.93
CA LEU A 49 1.61 0.06 4.06
C LEU A 49 1.42 1.30 3.18
N SER A 50 0.28 1.39 2.49
CA SER A 50 -0.02 2.55 1.64
C SER A 50 -0.18 3.83 2.47
N ALA A 51 -0.81 3.76 3.65
CA ALA A 51 -0.94 4.91 4.54
C ALA A 51 0.43 5.39 5.06
N SER A 52 1.35 4.47 5.39
CA SER A 52 2.71 4.80 5.82
C SER A 52 3.51 5.57 4.76
N SER A 53 3.21 5.41 3.47
CA SER A 53 3.86 6.19 2.40
C SER A 53 3.68 7.71 2.60
N ILE A 54 2.57 8.14 3.22
CA ILE A 54 2.28 9.55 3.49
C ILE A 54 3.33 10.17 4.41
N ALA A 55 3.90 9.39 5.35
CA ALA A 55 4.96 9.88 6.23
C ALA A 55 6.17 10.35 5.41
N PHE A 56 6.59 9.56 4.43
CA PHE A 56 7.80 9.83 3.65
C PHE A 56 7.71 11.07 2.75
N THR A 57 6.50 11.45 2.34
CA THR A 57 6.27 12.70 1.58
C THR A 57 5.95 13.91 2.46
N SER A 58 5.74 13.73 3.76
CA SER A 58 5.28 14.81 4.66
C SER A 58 6.42 15.54 5.38
N TYR A 59 7.64 15.03 5.32
CA TYR A 59 8.82 15.67 5.90
C TYR A 59 9.54 16.50 4.84
N ASP A 60 10.14 17.60 5.29
CA ASP A 60 10.90 18.56 4.48
C ASP A 60 12.07 19.12 5.30
N GLU A 61 12.97 19.89 4.69
CA GLU A 61 14.15 20.50 5.34
C GLU A 61 13.81 21.35 6.58
N SER A 62 12.58 21.90 6.65
CA SER A 62 12.07 22.67 7.78
C SER A 62 12.11 21.90 9.11
N TYR A 63 12.11 20.56 9.05
CA TYR A 63 12.20 19.68 10.20
C TYR A 63 13.65 19.35 10.62
N GLY A 64 14.66 20.01 10.03
CA GLY A 64 16.08 19.81 10.33
C GLY A 64 16.64 18.49 9.79
N TRP A 65 16.03 17.94 8.74
CA TRP A 65 16.50 16.71 8.10
C TRP A 65 17.61 17.03 7.11
N SER A 66 18.61 16.15 7.04
CA SER A 66 19.65 16.20 6.01
C SER A 66 19.08 15.78 4.65
N GLU A 67 19.62 16.36 3.57
CA GLU A 67 19.25 16.06 2.18
C GLU A 67 19.31 14.56 1.86
N ASP A 68 20.26 13.81 2.46
CA ASP A 68 20.38 12.36 2.27
C ASP A 68 19.15 11.61 2.83
N LYS A 69 18.67 12.02 4.01
CA LYS A 69 17.50 11.40 4.66
C LYS A 69 16.23 11.72 3.87
N LEU A 70 16.15 12.92 3.33
CA LEU A 70 15.02 13.37 2.56
C LEU A 70 14.97 12.70 1.19
N SER A 71 16.12 12.53 0.54
CA SER A 71 16.27 11.74 -0.68
C SER A 71 15.89 10.26 -0.46
N ALA A 72 16.34 9.66 0.65
CA ALA A 72 15.92 8.30 1.02
C ALA A 72 14.40 8.19 1.22
N ALA A 73 13.76 9.23 1.78
CA ALA A 73 12.31 9.27 1.93
C ALA A 73 11.60 9.38 0.57
N CYS A 74 12.12 10.17 -0.36
CA CYS A 74 11.63 10.25 -1.74
C CYS A 74 11.68 8.89 -2.46
N VAL A 75 12.71 8.09 -2.22
CA VAL A 75 12.82 6.72 -2.74
C VAL A 75 11.84 5.76 -2.05
N ALA A 76 11.64 5.88 -0.74
CA ALA A 76 10.77 4.98 0.02
C ALA A 76 9.27 5.15 -0.31
N PHE A 77 8.85 6.35 -0.71
CA PHE A 77 7.45 6.65 -1.07
C PHE A 77 6.88 5.70 -2.15
N PRO A 78 7.43 5.64 -3.37
CA PRO A 78 6.88 4.78 -4.44
C PRO A 78 6.94 3.30 -4.07
N TRP A 79 7.94 2.87 -3.30
CA TRP A 79 8.07 1.50 -2.82
C TRP A 79 6.90 1.07 -1.92
N LEU A 80 6.63 1.84 -0.87
CA LEU A 80 5.57 1.49 0.08
C LEU A 80 4.18 1.64 -0.55
N PHE A 81 4.00 2.66 -1.39
CA PHE A 81 2.75 2.91 -2.09
C PHE A 81 2.41 1.75 -3.03
N THR A 82 3.29 1.41 -3.97
CA THR A 82 3.04 0.36 -4.97
C THR A 82 2.87 -1.02 -4.33
N MET A 83 3.71 -1.38 -3.35
CA MET A 83 3.61 -2.66 -2.65
C MET A 83 2.31 -2.78 -1.87
N GLY A 84 1.89 -1.71 -1.17
CA GLY A 84 0.61 -1.66 -0.46
C GLY A 84 -0.58 -1.87 -1.42
N TYR A 85 -0.58 -1.18 -2.56
CA TYR A 85 -1.62 -1.32 -3.58
C TYR A 85 -1.69 -2.72 -4.19
N ILE A 86 -0.54 -3.32 -4.52
CA ILE A 86 -0.50 -4.69 -5.06
C ILE A 86 -1.11 -5.67 -4.06
N ILE A 87 -0.78 -5.56 -2.77
CA ILE A 87 -1.33 -6.44 -1.73
C ILE A 87 -2.85 -6.27 -1.60
N ILE A 88 -3.36 -5.03 -1.64
CA ILE A 88 -4.81 -4.75 -1.59
C ILE A 88 -5.52 -5.40 -2.78
N TYR A 89 -5.06 -5.12 -4.00
CA TYR A 89 -5.68 -5.67 -5.21
C TYR A 89 -5.56 -7.19 -5.29
N ALA A 90 -4.42 -7.75 -4.89
CA ALA A 90 -4.23 -9.19 -4.80
C ALA A 90 -5.26 -9.84 -3.86
N SER A 91 -5.47 -9.26 -2.67
CA SER A 91 -6.46 -9.76 -1.70
C SER A 91 -7.87 -9.75 -2.28
N LEU A 92 -8.28 -8.64 -2.90
CA LEU A 92 -9.62 -8.50 -3.51
C LEU A 92 -9.83 -9.48 -4.65
N TYR A 93 -8.84 -9.60 -5.54
CA TYR A 93 -8.94 -10.48 -6.69
C TYR A 93 -8.95 -11.96 -6.28
N MET A 94 -8.08 -12.37 -5.35
CA MET A 94 -8.11 -13.74 -4.82
C MET A 94 -9.47 -14.09 -4.20
N LYS A 95 -10.08 -13.13 -3.48
CA LYS A 95 -11.43 -13.30 -2.93
C LYS A 95 -12.48 -13.41 -4.04
N LEU A 96 -12.40 -12.56 -5.07
CA LEU A 96 -13.31 -12.58 -6.22
C LEU A 96 -13.21 -13.89 -7.01
N LEU A 97 -11.99 -14.35 -7.30
CA LEU A 97 -11.76 -15.63 -8.00
C LEU A 97 -12.33 -16.81 -7.22
N ARG A 98 -12.19 -16.81 -5.89
CA ARG A 98 -12.76 -17.87 -5.07
C ARG A 98 -14.28 -17.89 -5.16
N ILE A 99 -14.93 -16.72 -5.14
CA ILE A 99 -16.39 -16.61 -5.32
C ILE A 99 -16.79 -17.09 -6.72
N HIS A 100 -16.08 -16.63 -7.75
CA HIS A 100 -16.32 -17.03 -9.14
C HIS A 100 -16.22 -18.55 -9.33
N CYS A 101 -15.19 -19.18 -8.76
CA CYS A 101 -15.04 -20.64 -8.77
C CYS A 101 -16.23 -21.31 -8.08
N VAL A 102 -16.61 -20.86 -6.88
CA VAL A 102 -17.75 -21.45 -6.14
C VAL A 102 -19.06 -21.32 -6.91
N LEU A 103 -19.28 -20.22 -7.64
CA LEU A 103 -20.50 -19.99 -8.43
C LEU A 103 -20.52 -20.77 -9.75
N GLN A 104 -19.37 -20.95 -10.42
CA GLN A 104 -19.30 -21.65 -11.70
C GLN A 104 -19.29 -23.18 -11.56
N PHE A 105 -18.75 -23.73 -10.47
CA PHE A 105 -18.68 -25.18 -10.31
C PHE A 105 -20.02 -25.75 -9.81
N ARG A 106 -20.82 -26.24 -10.77
CA ARG A 106 -22.06 -26.98 -10.53
C ARG A 106 -21.76 -28.23 -9.65
N LYS A 107 -22.25 -28.19 -8.42
CA LYS A 107 -22.59 -29.32 -7.52
C LYS A 107 -21.49 -30.22 -6.92
N ASN A 108 -20.22 -30.28 -7.35
CA ASN A 108 -19.32 -31.30 -6.75
C ASN A 108 -17.79 -31.13 -6.81
N ARG A 109 -17.20 -29.92 -6.77
CA ARG A 109 -15.73 -29.79 -6.59
C ARG A 109 -15.33 -28.86 -5.46
N GLN A 110 -14.43 -29.37 -4.61
CA GLN A 110 -13.74 -28.67 -3.52
C GLN A 110 -13.09 -27.37 -4.01
N GLY A 111 -13.22 -26.31 -3.22
CA GLY A 111 -12.69 -25.00 -3.55
C GLY A 111 -11.18 -25.02 -3.82
N VAL A 112 -10.74 -24.22 -4.79
CA VAL A 112 -9.33 -24.06 -5.16
C VAL A 112 -8.52 -23.59 -3.94
N PRO A 113 -7.35 -24.20 -3.64
CA PRO A 113 -6.55 -23.81 -2.49
C PRO A 113 -5.95 -22.42 -2.68
N LEU A 114 -5.94 -21.62 -1.60
CA LEU A 114 -5.42 -20.25 -1.59
C LEU A 114 -4.01 -20.15 -2.20
N ARG A 115 -3.15 -21.12 -1.89
CA ARG A 115 -1.75 -21.16 -2.34
C ARG A 115 -1.62 -21.19 -3.86
N GLN A 116 -2.54 -21.86 -4.55
CA GLN A 116 -2.51 -21.95 -6.01
C GLN A 116 -2.88 -20.61 -6.67
N ILE A 117 -3.79 -19.86 -6.05
CA ILE A 117 -4.23 -18.55 -6.55
C ILE A 117 -3.23 -17.43 -6.15
N ALA A 118 -2.54 -17.59 -5.02
CA ALA A 118 -1.60 -16.58 -4.50
C ALA A 118 -0.29 -16.49 -5.30
N TRP A 119 0.16 -17.58 -5.94
CA TRP A 119 1.43 -17.63 -6.67
C TRP A 119 1.61 -16.55 -7.76
N PRO A 120 0.64 -16.31 -8.67
CA PRO A 120 0.77 -15.22 -9.65
C PRO A 120 0.89 -13.83 -9.00
N PHE A 121 0.28 -13.61 -7.83
CA PHE A 121 0.42 -12.35 -7.10
C PHE A 121 1.80 -12.17 -6.47
N VAL A 122 2.41 -13.24 -5.99
CA VAL A 122 3.80 -13.21 -5.52
C VAL A 122 4.73 -12.85 -6.68
N ILE A 123 4.52 -13.41 -7.87
CA ILE A 123 5.29 -13.04 -9.07
C ILE A 123 5.07 -11.57 -9.43
N LEU A 124 3.83 -11.10 -9.43
CA LEU A 124 3.52 -9.71 -9.75
C LEU A 124 4.20 -8.75 -8.77
N LEU A 125 4.20 -9.09 -7.48
CA LEU A 125 4.89 -8.34 -6.43
C LEU A 125 6.42 -8.33 -6.65
N LEU A 126 7.01 -9.46 -7.03
CA LEU A 126 8.44 -9.56 -7.33
C LEU A 126 8.81 -8.76 -8.60
N LEU A 127 7.98 -8.81 -9.64
CA LEU A 127 8.17 -8.04 -10.86
C LEU A 127 8.05 -6.53 -10.58
N ALA A 128 7.10 -6.12 -9.76
CA ALA A 128 6.97 -4.72 -9.34
C ALA A 128 8.18 -4.28 -8.50
N ALA A 129 8.64 -5.09 -7.55
CA ALA A 129 9.85 -4.82 -6.79
C ALA A 129 11.08 -4.71 -7.72
N ALA A 130 11.23 -5.61 -8.69
CA ALA A 130 12.30 -5.54 -9.68
C ALA A 130 12.22 -4.26 -10.52
N ALA A 131 11.04 -3.91 -11.03
CA ALA A 131 10.85 -2.67 -11.78
C ALA A 131 11.20 -1.43 -10.95
N LEU A 132 10.81 -1.40 -9.67
CA LEU A 132 11.15 -0.32 -8.75
C LEU A 132 12.64 -0.28 -8.45
N THR A 133 13.31 -1.43 -8.25
CA THR A 133 14.76 -1.45 -8.06
C THR A 133 15.47 -0.88 -9.29
N VAL A 134 15.08 -1.29 -10.50
CA VAL A 134 15.65 -0.79 -11.75
C VAL A 134 15.44 0.71 -11.84
N TRP A 135 14.24 1.20 -11.58
CA TRP A 135 13.95 2.63 -11.61
C TRP A 135 14.82 3.41 -10.61
N THR A 136 14.91 2.96 -9.36
CA THR A 136 15.71 3.65 -8.33
C THR A 136 17.22 3.62 -8.58
N VAL A 137 17.71 2.65 -9.37
CA VAL A 137 19.14 2.54 -9.73
C VAL A 137 19.47 3.37 -10.96
N VAL A 138 18.57 3.39 -11.96
CA VAL A 138 18.76 4.16 -13.20
C VAL A 138 18.62 5.67 -12.91
N ASP A 139 17.58 6.05 -12.17
CA ASP A 139 17.27 7.43 -11.83
C ASP A 139 16.98 7.56 -10.32
N PRO A 140 18.02 7.81 -9.49
CA PRO A 140 17.83 7.97 -8.06
C PRO A 140 17.06 9.25 -7.74
N PHE A 141 16.05 9.15 -6.88
CA PHE A 141 15.29 10.31 -6.40
C PHE A 141 16.14 11.11 -5.41
N THR A 142 16.57 12.30 -5.81
CA THR A 142 17.25 13.28 -4.95
C THR A 142 16.32 14.43 -4.62
N TRP A 143 16.33 14.86 -3.36
CA TRP A 143 15.58 16.05 -2.96
C TRP A 143 16.34 17.33 -3.37
N VAL A 144 15.65 18.27 -4.02
CA VAL A 144 16.21 19.55 -4.47
C VAL A 144 15.23 20.68 -4.14
N ARG A 145 15.74 21.78 -3.58
CA ARG A 145 14.96 23.00 -3.34
C ARG A 145 15.06 23.94 -4.54
N GLU A 146 13.92 24.22 -5.18
CA GLU A 146 13.81 25.32 -6.14
C GLU A 146 13.38 26.61 -5.44
N THR A 147 14.27 27.60 -5.38
CA THR A 147 13.92 28.96 -4.94
C THR A 147 13.53 29.80 -6.14
N VAL A 148 12.28 30.29 -6.19
CA VAL A 148 11.84 31.23 -7.22
C VAL A 148 12.49 32.59 -6.94
N THR A 149 13.67 32.83 -7.51
CA THR A 149 14.41 34.10 -7.38
C THR A 149 14.07 35.11 -8.46
N GLU A 150 13.30 34.75 -9.50
CA GLU A 150 12.94 35.66 -10.59
C GLU A 150 11.48 36.08 -10.51
N ILE A 151 11.27 37.37 -10.26
CA ILE A 151 9.99 38.05 -10.50
C ILE A 151 9.81 38.06 -12.03
N PRO A 152 8.73 37.48 -12.59
CA PRO A 152 8.51 37.54 -14.02
C PRO A 152 8.49 39.00 -14.46
N PRO A 153 9.17 39.38 -15.57
CA PRO A 153 9.13 40.75 -16.06
C PRO A 153 7.67 41.16 -16.25
N ARG A 154 7.28 42.31 -15.68
CA ARG A 154 5.97 42.90 -15.95
C ARG A 154 5.91 43.19 -17.45
N THR A 155 5.26 42.32 -18.21
CA THR A 155 4.78 42.66 -19.55
C THR A 155 3.66 43.68 -19.35
N CYS A 156 3.97 44.96 -19.62
CA CYS A 156 2.97 46.02 -19.75
C CYS A 156 1.99 45.70 -20.88
#